data_AF-A0A3A5JUB4-F1
#
_entry.id   AF-A0A3A5JUB4-F1
#
_cell.length_a   1.000
_cell.length_b   1.000
_cell.length_c   1.000
_cell.angle_alpha   90.00
_cell.angle_beta   90.00
_cell.angle_gamma   90.00
#
_symmetry.space_group_name_H-M   'P 1'
#
loop_
_entity.id
_entity.type
_entity.pdbx_description
1 polymer ?
#
loop_
_entity_poly.entity_id
_entity_poly.type
_entity_poly.pdbx_seq_one_letter_code
_entity_poly.pdbx_strand_id
1 'polypeptide(L)'
;MPKSTSSTHNFAEYVALAEAGNTAAQIYVGWAYLEGRLVSQDLRAGEEWLRKSYKQGSVEGGYRLAMVLVQRSDREGIDLLTHLGDQGYPPANYELGNCLYTGNLVPRDAIEAAKRWGDAEKKGHVIARIKLLKYQSSISPIYKKPLFALKILINLLCAIILFLKNERDERVLGTFS
;
A
#
# COMPACT_ATOMS: atom_id res chain seq x y z
N MET A 1 -0.12 -45.78 -16.56
CA MET A 1 0.26 -44.35 -16.63
C MET A 1 -0.03 -43.72 -15.27
N PRO A 2 0.99 -43.37 -14.45
CA PRO A 2 0.71 -42.69 -13.19
C PRO A 2 0.29 -41.25 -13.50
N LYS A 3 -0.83 -40.85 -12.90
CA LYS A 3 -1.39 -39.50 -12.97
C LYS A 3 -0.44 -38.54 -12.27
N SER A 4 -0.18 -37.41 -12.91
CA SER A 4 0.55 -36.26 -12.39
C SER A 4 -0.02 -35.78 -11.06
N THR A 5 0.60 -36.16 -9.94
CA THR A 5 0.46 -35.43 -8.68
C THR A 5 1.41 -34.25 -8.73
N SER A 6 0.87 -33.08 -9.07
CA SER A 6 1.56 -31.81 -8.88
C SER A 6 2.01 -31.68 -7.41
N SER A 7 3.32 -31.81 -7.21
CA SER A 7 4.13 -31.16 -6.16
C SER A 7 3.47 -30.94 -4.79
N THR A 8 3.12 -32.02 -4.10
CA THR A 8 2.90 -31.97 -2.63
C THR A 8 4.27 -32.02 -1.95
N HIS A 9 5.01 -30.90 -1.99
CA HIS A 9 6.21 -30.78 -1.17
C HIS A 9 5.82 -30.94 0.30
N ASN A 10 6.33 -31.99 0.95
CA ASN A 10 6.09 -32.23 2.36
C ASN A 10 6.68 -31.08 3.18
N PHE A 11 6.04 -30.69 4.29
CA PHE A 11 6.55 -29.64 5.19
C PHE A 11 8.03 -29.88 5.58
N ALA A 12 8.42 -31.15 5.77
CA ALA A 12 9.80 -31.54 6.05
C ALA A 12 10.80 -31.12 4.94
N GLU A 13 10.41 -31.15 3.66
CA GLU A 13 11.26 -30.70 2.56
C GLU A 13 11.49 -29.18 2.62
N TYR A 14 10.44 -28.42 2.93
CA TYR A 14 10.56 -26.97 3.13
C TYR A 14 11.41 -26.63 4.34
N VAL A 15 11.36 -27.41 5.41
CA VAL A 15 12.26 -27.24 6.57
C VAL A 15 13.71 -27.45 6.15
N ALA A 16 14.01 -28.52 5.42
CA ALA A 16 15.37 -28.76 4.93
C ALA A 16 15.88 -27.62 4.03
N LEU A 17 15.04 -27.10 3.13
CA LEU A 17 15.37 -25.93 2.30
C LEU A 17 15.57 -24.65 3.13
N ALA A 18 14.74 -24.44 4.15
CA ALA A 18 14.83 -23.29 5.05
C ALA A 18 16.12 -23.32 5.89
N GLU A 19 16.51 -24.51 6.35
CA GLU A 19 17.78 -24.77 7.03
C GLU A 19 18.98 -24.56 6.11
N ALA A 20 18.86 -24.92 4.83
CA ALA A 20 19.85 -24.64 3.80
C ALA A 20 19.94 -23.14 3.41
N GLY A 21 19.18 -22.27 4.07
CA GLY A 21 19.26 -20.81 3.87
C GLY A 21 18.31 -20.25 2.81
N ASN A 22 17.44 -21.06 2.21
CA ASN A 22 16.47 -20.56 1.23
C ASN A 22 15.46 -19.63 1.91
N THR A 23 15.52 -18.33 1.61
CA THR A 23 14.69 -17.31 2.27
C THR A 23 13.19 -17.48 2.00
N ALA A 24 12.80 -17.93 0.80
CA ALA A 24 11.40 -18.23 0.50
C ALA A 24 10.88 -19.43 1.31
N ALA A 25 11.70 -20.46 1.49
CA ALA A 25 11.37 -21.60 2.35
C ALA A 25 11.30 -21.18 3.83
N GLN A 26 12.20 -20.31 4.30
CA GLN A 26 12.13 -19.76 5.65
C GLN A 26 10.85 -18.95 5.88
N ILE A 27 10.42 -18.15 4.91
CA ILE A 27 9.12 -17.46 4.96
C ILE A 27 7.97 -18.47 5.07
N TYR A 28 7.97 -19.49 4.22
CA TYR A 28 6.93 -20.51 4.22
C TYR A 28 6.86 -21.27 5.54
N VAL A 29 7.99 -21.74 6.05
CA VAL A 29 8.09 -22.45 7.33
C VAL A 29 7.65 -21.53 8.48
N GLY A 30 8.10 -20.28 8.48
CA GLY A 30 7.67 -19.29 9.48
C GLY A 30 6.14 -19.10 9.47
N TRP A 31 5.56 -18.96 8.28
CA TRP A 31 4.11 -18.82 8.12
C TRP A 31 3.32 -20.06 8.54
N ALA A 32 3.84 -21.26 8.26
CA ALA A 32 3.21 -22.51 8.68
C ALA A 32 3.12 -22.62 10.21
N TYR A 33 4.17 -22.21 10.95
CA TYR A 33 4.15 -22.12 12.40
C TYR A 33 3.20 -21.04 12.92
N LEU A 34 3.11 -19.89 12.25
CA LEU A 34 2.21 -18.80 12.65
C LEU A 34 0.72 -19.16 12.47
N GLU A 35 0.37 -19.86 11.38
CA GLU A 35 -1.01 -20.24 11.09
C GLU A 35 -1.46 -21.52 11.82
N GLY A 36 -0.53 -22.42 12.14
CA GLY A 36 -0.85 -23.70 12.79
C GLY A 36 -1.59 -24.71 11.90
N ARG A 37 -1.57 -24.54 10.56
CA ARG A 37 -2.32 -25.40 9.62
C ARG A 37 -1.61 -26.70 9.26
N LEU A 38 -0.29 -26.67 9.14
CA LEU A 38 0.54 -27.82 8.74
C LEU A 38 1.31 -28.43 9.92
N VAL A 39 1.50 -27.63 10.96
CA VAL A 39 2.16 -27.97 12.22
C VAL A 39 1.41 -27.29 13.35
N SER A 40 1.63 -27.72 14.59
CA SER A 40 1.09 -26.99 15.76
C SER A 40 1.54 -25.54 15.73
N GLN A 41 0.63 -24.62 16.06
CA GLN A 41 0.93 -23.20 16.08
C GLN A 41 2.04 -22.89 17.08
N ASP A 42 3.08 -22.20 16.61
CA ASP A 42 4.16 -21.69 17.43
C ASP A 42 4.58 -20.31 16.92
N LEU A 43 4.08 -19.27 17.61
CA LEU A 43 4.33 -17.88 17.21
C LEU A 43 5.82 -17.52 17.30
N ARG A 44 6.54 -18.10 18.26
CA ARG A 44 7.96 -17.81 18.47
C ARG A 44 8.80 -18.46 17.39
N ALA A 45 8.57 -19.75 17.11
CA ALA A 45 9.26 -20.43 16.02
C ALA A 45 8.99 -19.75 14.67
N GLY A 46 7.73 -19.35 14.43
CA GLY A 46 7.35 -18.62 13.23
C GLY A 46 8.11 -17.31 13.04
N GLU A 47 8.18 -16.51 14.10
CA GLU A 47 8.94 -15.26 14.12
C GLU A 47 10.44 -15.48 13.90
N GLU A 48 11.04 -16.48 14.54
CA GLU A 48 12.46 -16.82 14.39
C GLU A 48 12.81 -17.15 12.93
N TRP A 49 11.95 -17.86 12.22
CA TRP A 49 12.13 -18.14 10.79
C TRP A 49 12.03 -16.88 9.92
N LEU A 50 11.07 -15.99 10.20
CA LEU A 50 10.97 -14.71 9.49
C LEU A 50 12.18 -13.80 9.76
N ARG A 51 12.70 -13.80 11.00
CA ARG A 51 13.95 -13.11 11.36
C ARG A 51 15.15 -13.67 10.58
N LYS A 52 15.26 -14.99 10.43
CA LYS A 52 16.32 -15.61 9.59
C LYS A 52 16.22 -15.16 8.13
N SER A 53 15.00 -15.11 7.58
CA SER A 53 14.78 -14.64 6.20
C SER A 53 15.16 -13.17 6.05
N TYR A 54 14.73 -12.32 6.99
CA TYR A 54 15.04 -10.89 6.98
C TYR A 54 16.54 -10.60 7.13
N LYS A 55 17.24 -11.30 8.04
CA LYS A 55 18.70 -11.16 8.24
C LYS A 55 19.52 -11.48 6.98
N GLN A 56 18.97 -12.27 6.06
CA GLN A 56 19.57 -12.58 4.77
C GLN A 56 19.19 -11.57 3.66
N GLY A 57 18.54 -10.46 4.02
CA GLY A 57 18.15 -9.39 3.08
C GLY A 57 16.80 -9.60 2.40
N SER A 58 15.99 -10.57 2.83
CA SER A 58 14.66 -10.78 2.26
C SER A 58 13.70 -9.67 2.71
N VAL A 59 13.34 -8.78 1.78
CA VAL A 59 12.34 -7.72 1.97
C VAL A 59 10.97 -8.31 2.37
N GLU A 60 10.55 -9.39 1.71
CA GLU A 60 9.30 -10.08 2.01
C GLU A 60 9.31 -10.71 3.41
N GLY A 61 10.45 -11.30 3.81
CA GLY A 61 10.62 -11.84 5.17
C GLY A 61 10.55 -10.76 6.24
N GLY A 62 11.20 -9.61 5.99
CA GLY A 62 11.13 -8.44 6.84
C GLY A 62 9.72 -7.87 6.97
N TYR A 63 8.98 -7.79 5.86
CA TYR A 63 7.59 -7.32 5.87
C TYR A 63 6.68 -8.24 6.69
N ARG A 64 6.78 -9.55 6.50
CA ARG A 64 6.00 -10.53 7.28
C ARG A 64 6.34 -10.48 8.77
N LEU A 65 7.63 -10.36 9.10
CA LEU A 65 8.09 -10.16 10.47
C LEU A 65 7.44 -8.91 11.07
N ALA A 66 7.47 -7.80 10.33
CA ALA A 66 6.89 -6.54 10.77
C ALA A 66 5.39 -6.66 11.05
N MET A 67 4.64 -7.34 10.18
CA MET A 67 3.20 -7.59 10.38
C MET A 67 2.91 -8.39 11.65
N VAL A 68 3.70 -9.44 11.92
CA VAL A 68 3.58 -10.24 13.15
C VAL A 68 3.87 -9.40 14.39
N LEU A 69 4.92 -8.58 14.35
CA LEU A 69 5.32 -7.72 15.46
C LEU A 69 4.26 -6.64 15.73
N VAL A 70 3.74 -5.98 14.69
CA VAL A 70 2.65 -5.00 14.81
C VAL A 70 1.40 -5.64 15.41
N GLN A 71 1.02 -6.84 14.97
CA GLN A 71 -0.13 -7.56 15.52
C GLN A 71 0.04 -7.88 17.01
N ARG A 72 1.28 -8.14 17.45
CA ARG A 72 1.64 -8.39 18.84
C ARG A 72 1.88 -7.12 19.66
N SER A 73 1.59 -5.96 19.08
CA SER A 73 1.84 -4.65 19.70
C SER A 73 3.30 -4.37 20.03
N ASP A 74 4.23 -4.94 19.24
CA ASP A 74 5.66 -4.68 19.33
C ASP A 74 6.05 -3.56 18.36
N ARG A 75 6.70 -2.51 18.89
CA ARG A 75 7.12 -1.34 18.12
C ARG A 75 8.23 -1.64 17.13
N GLU A 76 9.00 -2.71 17.30
CA GLU A 76 9.98 -3.14 16.30
C GLU A 76 9.34 -3.32 14.92
N GLY A 77 8.06 -3.74 14.87
CA GLY A 77 7.32 -3.85 13.62
C GLY A 77 7.20 -2.52 12.87
N ILE A 78 7.03 -1.40 13.59
CA ILE A 78 6.98 -0.06 12.99
C ILE A 78 8.35 0.34 12.41
N ASP A 79 9.43 0.02 13.14
CA ASP A 79 10.79 0.31 12.69
C ASP A 79 11.12 -0.45 11.41
N LEU A 80 10.73 -1.74 11.34
CA LEU A 80 10.87 -2.55 10.13
C LEU A 80 10.03 -2.02 8.96
N LEU A 81 8.76 -1.66 9.19
CA LEU A 81 7.92 -1.07 8.14
C LEU A 81 8.53 0.24 7.62
N THR A 82 9.07 1.06 8.50
CA THR A 82 9.75 2.32 8.13
C THR A 82 10.97 2.05 7.28
N HIS A 83 11.87 1.18 7.74
CA HIS A 83 13.08 0.80 7.00
C HIS A 83 12.77 0.23 5.61
N LEU A 84 11.82 -0.72 5.50
CA LEU A 84 11.44 -1.31 4.22
C LEU A 84 10.71 -0.31 3.30
N GLY A 85 9.87 0.55 3.88
CA GLY A 85 9.17 1.62 3.17
C GLY A 85 10.15 2.64 2.58
N ASP A 86 11.17 3.02 3.33
CA ASP A 86 12.22 3.96 2.89
C ASP A 86 13.12 3.35 1.80
N GLN A 87 13.28 2.02 1.80
CA GLN A 87 13.87 1.28 0.67
C GLN A 87 12.95 1.16 -0.55
N GLY A 88 11.73 1.69 -0.47
CA GLY A 88 10.78 1.76 -1.57
C GLY A 88 9.87 0.53 -1.70
N TYR A 89 9.77 -0.32 -0.67
CA TYR A 89 8.85 -1.46 -0.67
C TYR A 89 7.41 -1.00 -0.40
N PRO A 90 6.50 -1.06 -1.41
CA PRO A 90 5.21 -0.38 -1.32
C PRO A 90 4.25 -0.95 -0.26
N PRO A 91 4.15 -2.27 -0.04
CA PRO A 91 3.32 -2.82 1.04
C PRO A 91 3.71 -2.30 2.43
N ALA A 92 5.01 -2.11 2.70
CA ALA A 92 5.45 -1.56 3.99
C ALA A 92 5.00 -0.11 4.19
N ASN A 93 5.15 0.76 3.19
CA ASN A 93 4.62 2.12 3.24
C ASN A 93 3.09 2.16 3.39
N TYR A 94 2.38 1.23 2.75
CA TYR A 94 0.93 1.11 2.91
C TYR A 94 0.53 0.81 4.36
N GLU A 95 1.18 -0.18 4.99
CA GLU A 95 0.88 -0.58 6.36
C GLU A 95 1.36 0.42 7.40
N LEU A 96 2.50 1.07 7.17
CA LEU A 96 2.95 2.19 8.01
C LEU A 96 1.93 3.33 7.98
N GLY A 97 1.40 3.65 6.79
CA GLY A 97 0.33 4.63 6.66
C GLY A 97 -0.94 4.22 7.40
N ASN A 98 -1.30 2.92 7.41
CA ASN A 98 -2.43 2.43 8.21
C ASN A 98 -2.18 2.63 9.71
N CYS A 99 -0.98 2.32 10.21
CA CYS A 99 -0.62 2.49 11.62
C CYS A 99 -0.68 3.96 12.05
N LEU A 100 -0.14 4.88 11.24
CA LEU A 100 -0.19 6.32 11.49
C LEU A 100 -1.62 6.86 11.44
N TYR A 101 -2.46 6.37 10.53
CA TYR A 101 -3.84 6.84 10.41
C TYR A 101 -4.71 6.45 11.61
N THR A 102 -4.51 5.23 12.13
CA THR A 102 -5.26 4.70 13.27
C THR A 102 -4.66 5.07 14.62
N GLY A 103 -3.38 5.44 14.65
CA GLY A 103 -2.62 5.61 15.90
C GLY A 103 -2.19 4.27 16.51
N ASN A 104 -2.07 3.21 15.69
CA ASN A 104 -1.62 1.89 16.16
C ASN A 104 -0.11 1.90 16.39
N LEU A 105 0.31 1.72 17.64
CA LEU A 105 1.71 1.71 18.12
C LEU A 105 2.50 3.02 17.95
N VAL A 106 2.00 3.95 17.14
CA VAL A 106 2.53 5.30 16.91
C VAL A 106 1.46 6.36 17.17
N PRO A 107 1.82 7.61 17.53
CA PRO A 107 0.87 8.70 17.56
C PRO A 107 0.14 8.85 16.23
N ARG A 108 -1.16 9.16 16.30
CA ARG A 108 -1.98 9.34 15.10
C ARG A 108 -1.52 10.56 14.31
N ASP A 109 -1.18 10.34 13.04
CA ASP A 109 -0.84 11.39 12.08
C ASP A 109 -1.45 11.08 10.71
N ALA A 110 -2.58 11.73 10.40
CA ALA A 110 -3.30 11.49 9.16
C ALA A 110 -2.60 12.11 7.93
N ILE A 111 -1.75 13.12 8.12
CA ILE A 111 -1.05 13.80 7.03
C ILE A 111 0.12 12.92 6.59
N GLU A 112 0.93 12.46 7.55
CA GLU A 112 2.04 11.53 7.25
C GLU A 112 1.51 10.19 6.75
N ALA A 113 0.37 9.69 7.28
CA ALA A 113 -0.30 8.51 6.73
C ALA A 113 -0.62 8.65 5.22
N ALA A 114 -1.22 9.79 4.84
CA ALA A 114 -1.55 10.07 3.44
C ALA A 114 -0.30 10.16 2.56
N LYS A 115 0.79 10.72 3.07
CA LYS A 115 2.09 10.75 2.38
C LYS A 115 2.64 9.35 2.15
N ARG A 116 2.64 8.49 3.18
CA ARG A 116 3.09 7.09 3.07
C ARG A 116 2.25 6.29 2.07
N TRP A 117 0.93 6.48 2.05
CA TRP A 117 0.08 5.89 0.99
C TRP A 117 0.39 6.43 -0.39
N GLY A 118 0.68 7.73 -0.53
CA GLY A 118 1.10 8.34 -1.79
C GLY A 118 2.44 7.78 -2.29
N ASP A 119 3.39 7.52 -1.40
CA ASP A 119 4.67 6.92 -1.78
C ASP A 119 4.50 5.46 -2.23
N ALA A 120 3.61 4.70 -1.59
CA ALA A 120 3.22 3.37 -2.06
C ALA A 120 2.49 3.42 -3.42
N GLU A 121 1.58 4.38 -3.63
CA GLU A 121 0.88 4.57 -4.90
C GLU A 121 1.85 4.86 -6.05
N LYS A 122 2.82 5.78 -5.86
CA LYS A 122 3.82 6.13 -6.89
C LYS A 122 4.60 4.91 -7.38
N LYS A 123 4.67 3.86 -6.56
CA LYS A 123 5.30 2.57 -6.87
C LYS A 123 4.31 1.50 -7.34
N GLY A 124 3.07 1.88 -7.67
CA GLY A 124 2.06 1.00 -8.25
C GLY A 124 1.15 0.29 -7.24
N HIS A 125 1.20 0.62 -5.94
CA HIS A 125 0.37 -0.05 -4.95
C HIS A 125 -1.11 0.37 -5.03
N VAL A 126 -1.91 -0.44 -5.72
CA VAL A 126 -3.32 -0.15 -6.04
C VAL A 126 -4.18 0.07 -4.79
N ILE A 127 -3.96 -0.71 -3.74
CA ILE A 127 -4.74 -0.59 -2.49
C ILE A 127 -4.42 0.73 -1.79
N ALA A 128 -3.17 1.20 -1.87
CA ALA A 128 -2.77 2.48 -1.29
C ALA A 128 -3.43 3.64 -2.03
N ARG A 129 -3.52 3.57 -3.36
CA ARG A 129 -4.27 4.53 -4.17
C ARG A 129 -5.73 4.62 -3.74
N ILE A 130 -6.41 3.48 -3.59
CA ILE A 130 -7.81 3.45 -3.15
C ILE A 130 -7.96 4.06 -1.76
N LYS A 131 -7.03 3.75 -0.85
CA LYS A 131 -7.03 4.30 0.51
C LYS A 131 -6.84 5.82 0.51
N LEU A 132 -5.89 6.32 -0.28
CA LEU A 132 -5.61 7.75 -0.42
C LEU A 132 -6.81 8.51 -1.03
N LEU A 133 -7.43 7.96 -2.07
CA LEU A 133 -8.63 8.56 -2.67
C LEU A 133 -9.79 8.66 -1.67
N LYS A 134 -10.02 7.60 -0.88
CA LYS A 134 -11.03 7.61 0.20
C LYS A 134 -10.72 8.68 1.24
N TYR A 135 -9.45 8.79 1.66
CA TYR A 135 -9.02 9.83 2.59
C TYR A 135 -9.23 11.24 2.01
N GLN A 136 -8.79 11.51 0.79
CA GLN A 136 -8.98 12.80 0.10
C GLN A 136 -10.46 13.18 -0.06
N SER A 137 -11.30 12.19 -0.37
CA SER A 137 -12.75 12.38 -0.49
C SER A 137 -13.41 12.69 0.86
N SER A 138 -12.84 12.20 1.96
CA SER A 138 -13.35 12.47 3.31
C SER A 138 -13.01 13.88 3.81
N ILE A 139 -11.86 14.43 3.43
CA ILE A 139 -11.36 15.74 3.90
C ILE A 139 -11.79 16.92 3.01
N SER A 140 -12.10 16.70 1.74
CA SER A 140 -12.41 17.80 0.80
C SER A 140 -13.91 17.89 0.47
N PRO A 141 -14.56 19.06 0.64
CA PRO A 141 -15.91 19.31 0.15
C PRO A 141 -16.03 19.21 -1.38
N ILE A 142 -14.93 19.43 -2.10
CA ILE A 142 -14.88 19.47 -3.58
C ILE A 142 -15.18 18.07 -4.16
N TYR A 143 -14.76 17.01 -3.47
CA TYR A 143 -15.04 15.61 -3.87
C TYR A 143 -16.40 15.10 -3.38
N LYS A 144 -17.13 15.84 -2.52
CA LYS A 144 -18.51 15.51 -2.13
C LYS A 144 -19.55 15.91 -3.19
N LYS A 145 -19.22 16.75 -4.18
CA LYS A 145 -20.16 17.16 -5.24
C LYS A 145 -19.48 17.21 -6.62
N PRO A 146 -19.38 16.08 -7.35
CA PRO A 146 -18.88 16.08 -8.73
C PRO A 146 -19.65 17.05 -9.65
N LEU A 147 -20.94 17.28 -9.35
CA LEU A 147 -21.80 18.24 -10.05
C LEU A 147 -21.37 19.72 -9.89
N PHE A 148 -20.70 20.10 -8.80
CA PHE A 148 -20.32 21.49 -8.57
C PHE A 148 -19.07 21.88 -9.37
N ALA A 149 -18.06 20.99 -9.40
CA ALA A 149 -16.87 21.15 -10.24
C ALA A 149 -17.26 21.17 -11.73
N LEU A 150 -18.16 20.28 -12.16
CA LEU A 150 -18.68 20.27 -13.53
C LEU A 150 -19.46 21.57 -13.86
N LYS A 151 -20.27 22.09 -12.92
CA LYS A 151 -21.01 23.35 -13.09
C LYS A 151 -20.08 24.57 -13.21
N ILE A 152 -18.99 24.63 -12.46
CA ILE A 152 -17.98 25.68 -12.59
C ILE A 152 -17.31 25.62 -13.97
N LEU A 153 -16.89 24.42 -14.40
CA LEU A 153 -16.28 24.21 -15.72
C LEU A 153 -17.22 24.60 -16.87
N ILE A 154 -18.49 24.20 -16.81
CA ILE A 154 -19.52 24.57 -17.81
C ILE A 154 -19.71 26.09 -17.84
N ASN A 155 -19.84 26.75 -16.68
CA ASN A 155 -20.02 28.20 -16.61
C ASN A 155 -18.81 28.96 -17.17
N LEU A 156 -17.58 28.49 -16.89
CA LEU A 156 -16.35 29.09 -17.44
C LEU A 156 -16.30 28.95 -18.96
N LEU A 157 -16.65 27.77 -19.49
CA LEU A 157 -16.76 27.51 -20.93
C LEU A 157 -17.81 28.40 -21.59
N CYS A 158 -19.00 28.54 -21.01
CA CYS A 158 -20.05 29.42 -21.53
C CYS A 158 -19.61 30.90 -21.55
N ALA A 159 -18.95 31.37 -20.50
CA ALA A 159 -18.43 32.74 -20.44
C ALA A 159 -17.36 33.00 -21.53
N ILE A 160 -16.45 32.05 -21.75
CA ILE A 160 -15.44 32.13 -22.81
C ILE A 160 -16.11 32.16 -24.19
N ILE A 161 -17.12 31.33 -24.44
CA ILE A 161 -17.84 31.31 -25.73
C ILE A 161 -18.56 32.64 -25.99
N LEU A 162 -19.21 33.22 -24.97
CA LEU A 162 -19.89 34.52 -25.08
C LEU A 162 -18.89 35.65 -25.34
N PHE A 163 -17.77 35.66 -24.62
CA PHE A 163 -16.69 36.63 -24.82
C PHE A 163 -16.12 36.55 -26.24
N LEU A 164 -15.86 35.34 -26.75
CA LEU A 164 -15.37 35.12 -28.11
C LEU A 164 -16.39 35.48 -29.20
N LYS A 165 -17.69 35.39 -28.92
CA LYS A 165 -18.73 35.90 -29.82
C LYS A 165 -18.76 37.43 -29.84
N ASN A 166 -18.73 38.08 -28.67
CA ASN A 166 -18.74 39.54 -28.56
C ASN A 166 -17.53 40.19 -29.25
N GLU A 167 -16.34 39.61 -29.09
CA GLU A 167 -15.11 40.03 -29.80
C GLU A 167 -15.19 39.91 -31.33
N ARG A 168 -15.96 38.95 -31.86
CA ARG A 168 -16.17 38.82 -33.31
C ARG A 168 -17.14 39.88 -33.82
N ASP A 169 -18.19 40.17 -33.07
CA ASP A 169 -19.20 41.15 -33.47
C ASP A 169 -18.63 42.59 -33.45
N GLU A 170 -17.77 42.92 -32.47
CA GLU A 170 -17.09 44.22 -32.42
C GLU A 170 -16.07 44.43 -33.55
N ARG A 171 -15.37 43.36 -33.99
CA ARG A 171 -14.45 43.44 -35.15
C ARG A 171 -15.18 43.61 -36.48
N VAL A 172 -16.43 43.17 -36.60
CA VAL A 172 -17.26 43.35 -37.80
C VAL A 172 -17.82 44.78 -37.88
N LEU A 173 -18.08 45.42 -36.72
CA LEU A 173 -18.56 46.80 -36.67
C LEU A 173 -17.44 47.85 -36.79
N GLY A 174 -16.19 47.50 -36.44
CA GLY A 174 -15.02 48.38 -36.55
C GLY A 174 -14.45 48.57 -37.96
N THR A 175 -15.01 47.93 -38.99
CA THR A 175 -14.56 48.07 -40.40
C THR A 175 -15.40 49.05 -41.24
N PHE A 176 -16.33 49.78 -40.60
CA PHE A 176 -17.09 50.86 -41.25
C PHE A 176 -16.78 52.20 -40.57
N SER A 177 -15.59 52.76 -40.83
CA SER A 177 -15.26 54.16 -40.53
C SER A 177 -14.34 54.71 -41.60
#